data_AF-A0AAX7V2H7-F1
#
_entry.id   AF-A0AAX7V2H7-F1
#
_cell.length_a   1.000
_cell.length_b   1.000
_cell.length_c   1.000
_cell.angle_alpha   90.00
_cell.angle_beta   90.00
_cell.angle_gamma   90.00
#
_symmetry.space_group_name_H-M   'P 1'
#
loop_
_entity.id
_entity.type
_entity.pdbx_description
1 polymer ?
#
loop_
_entity_poly.entity_id
_entity_poly.type
_entity_poly.pdbx_seq_one_letter_code
_entity_poly.pdbx_strand_id
1 'polypeptide(L)'
;ILGMLYDARRGKLIPGVTLWNNKTLQKKPVEHNQHSSEFHINLTDSIEKKSALLDVNGSLKASFLGGLIEVEGSAKYLNDRKKSHHQCRVTLHYKATTKFKQLMLTPDETKNSQEAKNVKRLATHVVTGILYGANAFFVFDSEKLDDSSIQVIQDSIQAILIKKITSFNVEGKVDIKLSDEEKAVTDKFTCKFYGDFILESNPATFEDAVKTYIQLPKLLGENRENCVPLKVTLMPLKKFHPKAAYMISNGFISKAEDTLQELHNLDIRCNDLLEDRVVRSFPQIQEKLSRFKKLCEYFRSSLQETMAEKLPSIRAGEEDEQELVKVFYDRDKSPFSQERLTKWIKDEEREVTIIRYFVDMMEGTKIISDQSELDREVFKPGVEEVLCFVFTSLKSIDPYLQNMSDYLEKKKLEGTDGNTPPTQDQWYRSDEAIKQMTEKAEVVHDLAKALKNNNSFRFLVAAISNDNYKGGSIYHYRKNFLITENFSGRISMMFKVQVKCSLTRSSTCAKIGGGGV
;
A
#
# COMPACT_ATOMS: atom_id res chain seq x y z
N ILE A 1 -0.22 28.93 22.90
CA ILE A 1 -0.55 27.52 23.22
C ILE A 1 -0.60 27.29 24.73
N LEU A 2 0.42 27.71 25.49
CA LEU A 2 0.41 27.59 26.94
C LEU A 2 -0.83 28.30 27.54
N GLY A 3 -1.57 27.64 28.44
CA GLY A 3 -2.81 28.12 29.02
C GLY A 3 -4.07 27.96 28.17
N MET A 4 -3.96 27.49 26.92
CA MET A 4 -5.12 27.18 26.07
C MET A 4 -5.86 25.94 26.59
N LEU A 5 -7.17 25.93 26.38
CA LEU A 5 -8.01 24.78 26.69
C LEU A 5 -7.89 23.68 25.62
N TYR A 6 -8.12 22.44 26.03
CA TYR A 6 -8.09 21.26 25.17
C TYR A 6 -9.27 20.34 25.46
N ASP A 7 -9.89 19.83 24.41
CA ASP A 7 -10.94 18.82 24.49
C ASP A 7 -10.40 17.44 24.04
N ALA A 8 -10.02 16.62 25.02
CA ALA A 8 -9.58 15.25 24.80
C ALA A 8 -10.64 14.32 24.20
N ARG A 9 -11.94 14.65 24.26
CA ARG A 9 -13.00 13.86 23.61
C ARG A 9 -12.81 13.89 22.09
N ARG A 10 -12.59 15.10 21.56
CA ARG A 10 -12.47 15.39 20.13
C ARG A 10 -11.03 15.50 19.64
N GLY A 11 -10.06 15.53 20.54
CA GLY A 11 -8.64 15.70 20.21
C GLY A 11 -8.26 17.11 19.75
N LYS A 12 -8.96 18.16 20.23
CA LYS A 12 -8.82 19.52 19.69
C LYS A 12 -8.42 20.55 20.73
N LEU A 13 -7.50 21.45 20.35
CA LEU A 13 -7.23 22.69 21.07
C LEU A 13 -8.38 23.69 20.84
N ILE A 14 -8.69 24.49 21.86
CA ILE A 14 -9.71 25.52 21.82
C ILE A 14 -9.00 26.88 21.87
N PRO A 15 -8.75 27.52 20.72
CA PRO A 15 -8.07 28.81 20.68
C PRO A 15 -8.96 29.92 21.26
N GLY A 16 -8.33 30.99 21.75
CA GLY A 16 -9.03 32.19 22.23
C GLY A 16 -9.67 32.08 23.62
N VAL A 17 -9.72 30.89 24.22
CA VAL A 17 -10.25 30.68 25.58
C VAL A 17 -9.15 30.13 26.50
N THR A 18 -8.95 30.79 27.64
CA THR A 18 -7.96 30.40 28.64
C THR A 18 -8.58 30.26 30.02
N LEU A 19 -8.02 29.37 30.85
CA LEU A 19 -8.49 29.17 32.22
C LEU A 19 -8.06 30.31 33.17
N TRP A 20 -6.90 30.90 32.89
CA TRP A 20 -6.34 32.01 33.68
C TRP A 20 -6.30 33.29 32.86
N ASN A 21 -6.35 34.43 33.56
CA ASN A 21 -6.26 35.74 32.95
C ASN A 21 -4.85 36.01 32.37
N ASN A 22 -4.75 37.02 31.51
CA ASN A 22 -3.50 37.38 30.84
C ASN A 22 -2.38 37.71 31.83
N LYS A 23 -2.67 38.37 32.97
CA LYS A 23 -1.64 38.69 33.97
C LYS A 23 -0.95 37.44 34.53
N THR A 24 -1.72 36.39 34.80
CA THR A 24 -1.19 35.10 35.26
C THR A 24 -0.40 34.42 34.14
N LEU A 25 -0.93 34.38 32.92
CA LEU A 25 -0.27 33.74 31.77
C LEU A 25 1.02 34.43 31.32
N GLN A 26 1.22 35.70 31.67
CA GLN A 26 2.47 36.43 31.40
C GLN A 26 3.52 36.24 32.52
N LYS A 27 3.09 36.09 33.78
CA LYS A 27 4.01 36.05 34.94
C LYS A 27 4.48 34.66 35.34
N LYS A 28 3.69 33.63 35.05
CA LYS A 28 3.91 32.26 35.55
C LYS A 28 4.66 31.29 34.62
N PRO A 29 4.80 31.52 33.30
CA PRO A 29 5.62 30.66 32.48
C PRO A 29 7.07 30.66 32.97
N VAL A 30 7.62 29.48 33.18
CA VAL A 30 9.05 29.25 33.39
C VAL A 30 9.57 28.44 32.22
N GLU A 31 10.73 28.83 31.72
CA GLU A 31 11.42 28.17 30.62
C GLU A 31 12.66 27.45 31.16
N HIS A 32 12.82 26.20 30.76
CA HIS A 32 14.01 25.40 31.03
C HIS A 32 14.63 24.95 29.72
N ASN A 33 15.94 25.12 29.59
CA ASN A 33 16.68 24.54 28.48
C ASN A 33 16.65 23.02 28.57
N GLN A 34 16.19 22.36 27.51
CA GLN A 34 16.18 20.91 27.36
C GLN A 34 16.74 20.60 25.98
N HIS A 35 18.06 20.62 25.90
CA HIS A 35 18.77 20.45 24.64
C HIS A 35 19.13 18.99 24.44
N SER A 36 18.55 18.38 23.41
CA SER A 36 19.00 17.08 22.91
C SER A 36 18.93 17.06 21.39
N SER A 37 19.79 16.26 20.77
CA SER A 37 19.73 15.92 19.36
C SER A 37 20.10 14.45 19.23
N GLU A 38 19.24 13.69 18.56
CA GLU A 38 19.43 12.26 18.35
C GLU A 38 18.93 11.89 16.96
N PHE A 39 19.36 10.74 16.46
CA PHE A 39 18.84 10.17 15.23
C PHE A 39 18.53 8.69 15.40
N HIS A 40 17.55 8.22 14.63
CA HIS A 40 17.17 6.82 14.56
C HIS A 40 17.11 6.39 13.10
N ILE A 41 17.49 5.14 12.82
CA ILE A 41 17.28 4.53 11.51
C ILE A 41 16.26 3.42 11.69
N ASN A 42 15.20 3.48 10.90
CA ASN A 42 14.09 2.55 10.93
C ASN A 42 13.98 1.82 9.59
N LEU A 43 13.87 0.50 9.63
CA LEU A 43 13.86 -0.40 8.47
C LEU A 43 12.45 -0.91 8.15
N THR A 44 11.45 -0.54 8.94
CA THR A 44 10.08 -1.06 8.85
C THR A 44 9.08 0.07 8.65
N ASP A 45 8.00 -0.17 7.92
CA ASP A 45 7.00 0.86 7.63
C ASP A 45 5.70 0.70 8.44
N SER A 46 5.75 -0.04 9.56
CA SER A 46 4.53 -0.35 10.33
C SER A 46 4.00 0.87 11.09
N ILE A 47 2.66 0.93 11.23
CA ILE A 47 1.98 1.98 12.00
C ILE A 47 2.54 2.06 13.44
N GLU A 48 2.83 0.91 14.04
CA GLU A 48 3.37 0.80 15.40
C GLU A 48 4.71 1.53 15.52
N LYS A 49 5.65 1.23 14.61
CA LYS A 49 6.99 1.81 14.62
C LYS A 49 6.98 3.29 14.30
N LYS A 50 6.12 3.72 13.36
CA LYS A 50 5.93 5.14 13.07
C LYS A 50 5.37 5.91 14.26
N SER A 51 4.38 5.33 14.95
CA SER A 51 3.80 5.91 16.16
C SER A 51 4.82 6.01 17.29
N ALA A 52 5.68 5.00 17.44
CA ALA A 52 6.75 4.98 18.45
C ALA A 52 7.81 6.06 18.21
N LEU A 53 8.25 6.28 16.95
CA LEU A 53 9.24 7.32 16.62
C LEU A 53 8.77 8.74 16.99
N LEU A 54 7.45 8.98 16.93
CA LEU A 54 6.81 10.25 17.28
C LEU A 54 6.28 10.31 18.72
N ASP A 55 6.55 9.30 19.56
CA ASP A 55 6.06 9.20 20.93
C ASP A 55 4.52 9.37 21.04
N VAL A 56 3.77 8.86 20.06
CA VAL A 56 2.30 8.97 20.00
C VAL A 56 1.68 8.04 21.05
N ASN A 57 1.02 8.62 22.05
CA ASN A 57 0.35 7.85 23.09
C ASN A 57 -0.90 7.12 22.57
N GLY A 58 -1.40 6.13 23.32
CA GLY A 58 -2.53 5.29 22.89
C GLY A 58 -3.80 6.05 22.52
N SER A 59 -4.19 7.06 23.30
CA SER A 59 -5.39 7.85 23.01
C SER A 59 -5.23 8.68 21.72
N LEU A 60 -4.07 9.28 21.52
CA LEU A 60 -3.75 10.05 20.31
C LEU A 60 -3.67 9.13 19.09
N LYS A 61 -3.08 7.94 19.25
CA LYS A 61 -3.03 6.89 18.24
C LYS A 61 -4.44 6.44 17.83
N ALA A 62 -5.34 6.19 18.78
CA ALA A 62 -6.74 5.86 18.49
C ALA A 62 -7.42 6.93 17.60
N SER A 63 -7.20 8.21 17.93
CA SER A 63 -7.72 9.32 17.12
C SER A 63 -7.11 9.37 15.72
N PHE A 64 -5.80 9.12 15.60
CA PHE A 64 -5.13 9.07 14.30
C PHE A 64 -5.63 7.92 13.43
N LEU A 65 -5.76 6.72 14.00
CA LEU A 65 -6.31 5.54 13.32
C LEU A 65 -7.75 5.78 12.86
N GLY A 66 -8.56 6.45 13.69
CA GLY A 66 -9.93 6.85 13.36
C GLY A 66 -10.04 8.08 12.44
N GLY A 67 -8.93 8.65 11.93
CA GLY A 67 -9.00 9.81 11.04
C GLY A 67 -9.50 11.10 11.69
N LEU A 68 -9.47 11.20 13.02
CA LEU A 68 -9.89 12.40 13.77
C LEU A 68 -8.84 13.50 13.82
N ILE A 69 -7.61 13.20 13.38
CA ILE A 69 -6.46 14.09 13.46
C ILE A 69 -5.91 14.30 12.06
N GLU A 70 -5.81 15.58 11.68
CA GLU A 70 -5.01 16.01 10.55
C GLU A 70 -3.56 16.22 11.02
N VAL A 71 -2.60 15.74 10.23
CA VAL A 71 -1.18 15.81 10.55
C VAL A 71 -0.45 16.73 9.58
N GLU A 72 0.45 17.54 10.12
CA GLU A 72 1.25 18.52 9.38
C GLU A 72 2.75 18.36 9.67
N GLY A 73 3.58 19.10 8.93
CA GLY A 73 5.03 19.07 9.11
C GLY A 73 5.62 17.67 9.05
N SER A 74 6.48 17.34 10.00
CA SER A 74 7.10 16.02 10.17
C SER A 74 6.09 14.90 10.37
N ALA A 75 4.94 15.16 11.01
CA ALA A 75 3.93 14.15 11.31
C ALA A 75 3.22 13.60 10.05
N LYS A 76 3.34 14.27 8.89
CA LYS A 76 2.89 13.73 7.61
C LYS A 76 3.54 12.38 7.26
N TYR A 77 4.72 12.08 7.83
CA TYR A 77 5.36 10.76 7.74
C TYR A 77 4.44 9.60 8.17
N LEU A 78 3.52 9.82 9.12
CA LEU A 78 2.54 8.82 9.56
C LEU A 78 1.61 8.35 8.41
N ASN A 79 1.37 9.22 7.43
CA ASN A 79 0.51 8.94 6.27
C ASN A 79 1.26 8.39 5.07
N ASP A 80 2.59 8.58 4.99
CA ASP A 80 3.40 7.95 3.95
C ASP A 80 3.38 6.43 4.13
N ARG A 81 3.30 5.67 3.04
CA ARG A 81 3.17 4.21 3.08
C ARG A 81 3.95 3.56 1.94
N LYS A 82 4.59 2.44 2.23
CA LYS A 82 5.27 1.59 1.26
C LYS A 82 4.23 1.02 0.28
N LYS A 83 4.57 0.96 -1.02
CA LYS A 83 3.60 0.62 -2.08
C LYS A 83 3.73 -0.80 -2.64
N SER A 84 4.90 -1.42 -2.51
CA SER A 84 5.25 -2.72 -3.13
C SER A 84 6.13 -3.55 -2.20
N HIS A 85 6.00 -4.87 -2.14
CA HIS A 85 6.93 -5.72 -1.37
C HIS A 85 8.34 -5.69 -1.95
N HIS A 86 8.44 -5.56 -3.28
CA HIS A 86 9.67 -5.50 -4.07
C HIS A 86 10.41 -4.16 -3.95
N GLN A 87 10.01 -3.28 -3.03
CA GLN A 87 10.71 -2.04 -2.73
C GLN A 87 11.39 -2.12 -1.36
N CYS A 88 12.67 -1.77 -1.29
CA CYS A 88 13.35 -1.53 -0.02
C CYS A 88 13.02 -0.14 0.50
N ARG A 89 12.76 -0.02 1.81
CA ARG A 89 12.53 1.26 2.49
C ARG A 89 13.41 1.37 3.74
N VAL A 90 14.09 2.50 3.86
CA VAL A 90 14.85 2.88 5.07
C VAL A 90 14.51 4.32 5.41
N THR A 91 14.20 4.59 6.68
CA THR A 91 13.88 5.94 7.15
C THR A 91 14.91 6.41 8.16
N LEU A 92 15.55 7.54 7.88
CA LEU A 92 16.36 8.29 8.85
C LEU A 92 15.46 9.30 9.56
N HIS A 93 15.38 9.21 10.87
CA HIS A 93 14.67 10.16 11.73
C HIS A 93 15.68 11.01 12.49
N TYR A 94 15.60 12.33 12.33
CA TYR A 94 16.25 13.32 13.16
C TYR A 94 15.27 13.86 14.20
N LYS A 95 15.68 13.93 15.47
CA LYS A 95 14.90 14.50 16.56
C LYS A 95 15.77 15.45 17.37
N ALA A 96 15.30 16.68 17.52
CA ALA A 96 15.93 17.65 18.41
C ALA A 96 14.93 18.24 19.38
N THR A 97 15.31 18.32 20.65
CA THR A 97 14.58 19.07 21.68
C THR A 97 15.39 20.32 22.06
N THR A 98 14.68 21.40 22.38
CA THR A 98 15.30 22.71 22.60
C THR A 98 14.97 23.27 23.97
N LYS A 99 13.68 23.48 24.28
CA LYS A 99 13.25 24.12 25.52
C LYS A 99 11.93 23.57 25.97
N PHE A 100 11.74 23.57 27.28
CA PHE A 100 10.48 23.22 27.91
C PHE A 100 9.91 24.46 28.60
N LYS A 101 8.72 24.87 28.19
CA LYS A 101 7.96 25.97 28.80
C LYS A 101 6.80 25.41 29.61
N GLN A 102 6.70 25.76 30.89
CA GLN A 102 5.61 25.31 31.76
C GLN A 102 5.04 26.42 32.63
N LEU A 103 3.77 26.28 33.02
CA LEU A 103 3.12 27.16 34.00
C LEU A 103 3.45 26.70 35.42
N MET A 104 4.15 27.55 36.19
CA MET A 104 4.37 27.32 37.62
C MET A 104 3.21 27.91 38.43
N LEU A 105 2.22 27.08 38.72
CA LEU A 105 0.99 27.47 39.40
C LEU A 105 1.03 27.11 40.89
N THR A 106 0.55 28.00 41.75
CA THR A 106 0.36 27.68 43.17
C THR A 106 -0.88 26.82 43.38
N PRO A 107 -0.99 26.09 44.52
CA PRO A 107 -2.17 25.28 44.82
C PRO A 107 -3.49 26.06 44.71
N ASP A 108 -3.54 27.32 45.12
CA ASP A 108 -4.77 28.14 45.02
C ASP A 108 -5.08 28.55 43.57
N GLU A 109 -4.07 28.81 42.75
CA GLU A 109 -4.25 29.07 41.32
C GLU A 109 -4.74 27.82 40.57
N THR A 110 -4.47 26.61 41.08
CA THR A 110 -5.07 25.37 40.55
C THR A 110 -6.53 25.17 40.97
N LYS A 111 -7.02 25.90 41.98
CA LYS A 111 -8.40 25.81 42.49
C LYS A 111 -9.36 26.77 41.76
N ASN A 112 -8.98 27.36 40.61
CA ASN A 112 -9.78 28.32 39.82
C ASN A 112 -11.11 27.73 39.32
N SER A 113 -12.02 27.49 40.27
CA SER A 113 -13.13 26.57 40.18
C SER A 113 -14.31 27.17 39.42
N GLN A 114 -14.46 28.49 39.50
CA GLN A 114 -15.54 29.22 38.85
C GLN A 114 -15.27 29.33 37.35
N GLU A 115 -14.05 29.69 36.95
CA GLU A 115 -13.60 29.73 35.57
C GLU A 115 -13.60 28.31 34.97
N ALA A 116 -13.11 27.32 35.73
CA ALA A 116 -13.19 25.92 35.32
C ALA A 116 -14.65 25.51 35.06
N LYS A 117 -15.60 25.85 35.96
CA LYS A 117 -17.04 25.58 35.79
C LYS A 117 -17.60 26.17 34.49
N ASN A 118 -17.21 27.38 34.14
CA ASN A 118 -17.71 28.05 32.93
C ASN A 118 -17.27 27.35 31.64
N VAL A 119 -16.12 26.68 31.66
CA VAL A 119 -15.56 26.01 30.47
C VAL A 119 -15.72 24.48 30.47
N LYS A 120 -16.35 23.90 31.50
CA LYS A 120 -16.53 22.44 31.66
C LYS A 120 -17.20 21.74 30.47
N ARG A 121 -18.13 22.42 29.78
CA ARG A 121 -18.80 21.86 28.61
C ARG A 121 -17.93 21.91 27.36
N LEU A 122 -17.00 22.87 27.32
CA LEU A 122 -16.15 23.16 26.17
C LEU A 122 -14.88 22.30 26.19
N ALA A 123 -14.24 22.15 27.35
CA ALA A 123 -12.91 21.55 27.47
C ALA A 123 -12.83 20.50 28.57
N THR A 124 -11.85 19.61 28.45
CA THR A 124 -11.53 18.60 29.47
C THR A 124 -10.18 18.85 30.15
N HIS A 125 -9.27 19.55 29.47
CA HIS A 125 -7.91 19.82 29.92
C HIS A 125 -7.50 21.26 29.63
N VAL A 126 -6.41 21.69 30.25
CA VAL A 126 -5.69 22.92 29.94
C VAL A 126 -4.22 22.61 29.69
N VAL A 127 -3.61 23.28 28.73
CA VAL A 127 -2.18 23.12 28.41
C VAL A 127 -1.33 23.82 29.46
N THR A 128 -0.52 23.05 30.20
CA THR A 128 0.35 23.56 31.27
C THR A 128 1.83 23.43 30.99
N GLY A 129 2.22 22.65 29.98
CA GLY A 129 3.61 22.50 29.58
C GLY A 129 3.75 22.22 28.09
N ILE A 130 4.84 22.67 27.49
CA ILE A 130 5.16 22.44 26.08
C ILE A 130 6.66 22.22 25.94
N LEU A 131 7.03 21.08 25.37
CA LEU A 131 8.38 20.81 24.88
C LEU A 131 8.47 21.24 23.43
N TYR A 132 9.45 22.09 23.14
CA TYR A 132 9.73 22.59 21.79
C TYR A 132 10.95 21.89 21.19
N GLY A 133 10.95 21.80 19.86
CA GLY A 133 12.01 21.16 19.10
C GLY A 133 11.66 21.08 17.62
N ALA A 134 12.23 20.11 16.93
CA ALA A 134 11.89 19.80 15.54
C ALA A 134 12.20 18.34 15.23
N ASN A 135 11.37 17.71 14.40
CA ASN A 135 11.65 16.42 13.80
C ASN A 135 11.89 16.57 12.29
N ALA A 136 12.64 15.62 11.73
CA ALA A 136 12.70 15.40 10.29
C ALA A 136 12.82 13.90 9.98
N PHE A 137 12.12 13.47 8.94
CA PHE A 137 12.15 12.11 8.40
C PHE A 137 12.61 12.17 6.95
N PHE A 138 13.67 11.41 6.65
CA PHE A 138 14.17 11.16 5.31
C PHE A 138 13.80 9.73 4.95
N VAL A 139 12.79 9.57 4.10
CA VAL A 139 12.28 8.26 3.68
C VAL A 139 12.98 7.89 2.37
N PHE A 140 13.89 6.92 2.44
CA PHE A 140 14.59 6.37 1.29
C PHE A 140 13.81 5.18 0.76
N ASP A 141 13.33 5.31 -0.47
CA ASP A 141 12.62 4.27 -1.21
C ASP A 141 13.48 3.82 -2.40
N SER A 142 13.77 2.52 -2.51
CA SER A 142 14.48 1.99 -3.66
C SER A 142 13.60 1.91 -4.90
N GLU A 143 14.22 1.73 -6.06
CA GLU A 143 13.59 1.09 -7.21
C GLU A 143 13.08 -0.32 -6.86
N LYS A 144 12.38 -0.97 -7.80
CA LYS A 144 11.95 -2.35 -7.60
C LYS A 144 13.13 -3.31 -7.66
N LEU A 145 13.15 -4.26 -6.74
CA LEU A 145 14.22 -5.22 -6.51
C LEU A 145 13.66 -6.63 -6.54
N ASP A 146 14.51 -7.58 -6.91
CA ASP A 146 14.22 -8.99 -6.70
C ASP A 146 14.23 -9.31 -5.20
N ASP A 147 13.37 -10.25 -4.77
CA ASP A 147 13.20 -10.61 -3.36
C ASP A 147 14.51 -11.00 -2.67
N SER A 148 15.43 -11.66 -3.40
CA SER A 148 16.74 -12.07 -2.91
C SER A 148 17.68 -10.88 -2.60
N SER A 149 17.43 -9.73 -3.22
CA SER A 149 18.29 -8.55 -3.12
C SER A 149 17.81 -7.53 -2.08
N ILE A 150 16.54 -7.61 -1.65
CA ILE A 150 15.93 -6.61 -0.75
C ILE A 150 16.73 -6.45 0.54
N GLN A 151 17.01 -7.55 1.23
CA GLN A 151 17.72 -7.51 2.52
C GLN A 151 19.14 -6.98 2.35
N VAL A 152 19.87 -7.48 1.35
CA VAL A 152 21.25 -7.07 1.06
C VAL A 152 21.34 -5.56 0.79
N ILE A 153 20.41 -5.03 -0.01
CA ILE A 153 20.35 -3.61 -0.33
C ILE A 153 19.92 -2.78 0.89
N GLN A 154 19.00 -3.29 1.70
CA GLN A 154 18.56 -2.63 2.95
C GLN A 154 19.71 -2.49 3.96
N ASP A 155 20.46 -3.56 4.19
CA ASP A 155 21.59 -3.58 5.11
C ASP A 155 22.72 -2.66 4.60
N SER A 156 22.95 -2.66 3.28
CA SER A 156 23.95 -1.80 2.64
C SER A 156 23.62 -0.31 2.82
N ILE A 157 22.40 0.12 2.49
CA ILE A 157 22.02 1.54 2.62
C ILE A 157 22.02 1.97 4.09
N GLN A 158 21.62 1.09 5.02
CA GLN A 158 21.69 1.36 6.46
C GLN A 158 23.14 1.59 6.92
N ALA A 159 24.06 0.71 6.53
CA ALA A 159 25.48 0.84 6.89
C ALA A 159 26.08 2.14 6.34
N ILE A 160 25.74 2.49 5.10
CA ILE A 160 26.18 3.75 4.47
C ILE A 160 25.61 4.96 5.23
N LEU A 161 24.31 4.97 5.56
CA LEU A 161 23.70 6.05 6.35
C LEU A 161 24.42 6.24 7.70
N ILE A 162 24.62 5.16 8.45
CA ILE A 162 25.31 5.22 9.76
C ILE A 162 26.72 5.79 9.58
N LYS A 163 27.48 5.24 8.63
CA LYS A 163 28.85 5.67 8.36
C LYS A 163 28.90 7.15 8.03
N LYS A 164 28.06 7.62 7.10
CA LYS A 164 28.09 9.03 6.69
C LYS A 164 27.66 9.94 7.83
N ILE A 165 26.52 9.70 8.47
CA ILE A 165 25.97 10.54 9.55
C ILE A 165 26.92 10.66 10.76
N THR A 166 27.60 9.57 11.13
CA THR A 166 28.50 9.55 12.30
C THR A 166 29.91 10.09 12.00
N SER A 167 30.33 10.11 10.73
CA SER A 167 31.67 10.58 10.35
C SER A 167 31.80 12.11 10.33
N PHE A 168 30.74 12.86 10.64
CA PHE A 168 30.75 14.32 10.56
C PHE A 168 31.27 14.99 11.83
N ASN A 169 32.36 15.73 11.71
CA ASN A 169 32.82 16.70 12.70
C ASN A 169 32.23 18.10 12.45
N VAL A 170 32.14 18.87 13.53
CA VAL A 170 31.34 20.09 13.77
C VAL A 170 31.60 21.28 12.81
N GLU A 171 32.54 21.19 11.86
CA GLU A 171 32.98 22.33 11.04
C GLU A 171 32.19 22.56 9.74
N GLY A 172 31.24 21.70 9.40
CA GLY A 172 30.20 22.02 8.40
C GLY A 172 30.64 22.28 6.95
N LYS A 173 31.90 22.01 6.60
CA LYS A 173 32.35 21.84 5.22
C LYS A 173 32.51 20.35 4.95
N VAL A 174 31.64 19.79 4.13
CA VAL A 174 31.66 18.36 3.83
C VAL A 174 31.57 18.15 2.32
N ASP A 175 32.61 17.54 1.79
CA ASP A 175 32.59 16.82 0.52
C ASP A 175 32.13 15.39 0.83
N ILE A 176 30.89 15.04 0.49
CA ILE A 176 30.33 13.70 0.74
C ILE A 176 30.90 12.78 -0.32
N LYS A 177 32.11 12.26 -0.09
CA LYS A 177 32.71 11.28 -0.98
C LYS A 177 32.09 9.91 -0.75
N LEU A 178 31.35 9.41 -1.73
CA LEU A 178 30.89 8.01 -1.81
C LEU A 178 31.95 7.20 -2.59
N SER A 179 32.23 5.97 -2.17
CA SER A 179 32.95 5.03 -3.04
C SER A 179 32.06 4.60 -4.21
N ASP A 180 32.64 4.03 -5.26
CA ASP A 180 31.87 3.56 -6.42
C ASP A 180 30.82 2.51 -6.01
N GLU A 181 31.12 1.65 -5.03
CA GLU A 181 30.19 0.67 -4.48
C GLU A 181 29.09 1.32 -3.65
N GLU A 182 29.41 2.30 -2.80
CA GLU A 182 28.42 3.06 -2.03
C GLU A 182 27.48 3.84 -2.96
N LYS A 183 28.03 4.40 -4.04
CA LYS A 183 27.26 5.13 -5.05
C LYS A 183 26.31 4.20 -5.80
N ALA A 184 26.78 3.03 -6.23
CA ALA A 184 25.93 2.02 -6.88
C ALA A 184 24.73 1.57 -6.03
N VAL A 185 24.85 1.59 -4.70
CA VAL A 185 23.73 1.32 -3.79
C VAL A 185 22.83 2.54 -3.66
N THR A 186 23.40 3.71 -3.38
CA THR A 186 22.64 4.94 -3.08
C THR A 186 21.88 5.49 -4.28
N ASP A 187 22.40 5.32 -5.50
CA ASP A 187 21.74 5.74 -6.75
C ASP A 187 20.44 4.96 -7.03
N LYS A 188 20.23 3.81 -6.37
CA LYS A 188 18.96 3.04 -6.45
C LYS A 188 17.85 3.64 -5.60
N PHE A 189 18.13 4.63 -4.76
CA PHE A 189 17.18 5.20 -3.81
C PHE A 189 16.79 6.63 -4.19
N THR A 190 15.51 6.91 -3.97
CA THR A 190 14.98 8.27 -3.92
C THR A 190 14.70 8.67 -2.48
N CYS A 191 14.78 9.96 -2.16
CA CYS A 191 14.48 10.48 -0.83
C CYS A 191 13.18 11.32 -0.86
N LYS A 192 12.29 11.08 0.12
CA LYS A 192 11.18 11.98 0.46
C LYS A 192 11.43 12.59 1.83
N PHE A 193 11.22 13.89 1.96
CA PHE A 193 11.42 14.63 3.19
C PHE A 193 10.11 15.02 3.87
N TYR A 194 10.01 14.73 5.16
CA TYR A 194 8.94 15.19 6.05
C TYR A 194 9.55 15.82 7.29
N GLY A 195 9.51 17.13 7.43
CA GLY A 195 10.16 17.80 8.56
C GLY A 195 9.47 19.09 9.00
N ASP A 196 9.87 19.55 10.17
CA ASP A 196 9.40 20.80 10.78
C ASP A 196 10.30 22.00 10.42
N PHE A 197 11.01 21.90 9.29
CA PHE A 197 11.99 22.88 8.81
C PHE A 197 11.51 23.49 7.50
N ILE A 198 11.79 24.78 7.31
CA ILE A 198 11.63 25.45 6.02
C ILE A 198 12.95 25.33 5.27
N LEU A 199 12.99 24.48 4.25
CA LEU A 199 14.15 24.27 3.38
C LEU A 199 13.98 25.07 2.09
N GLU A 200 15.09 25.55 1.51
CA GLU A 200 15.09 26.15 0.17
C GLU A 200 14.69 25.13 -0.90
N SER A 201 15.17 23.89 -0.75
CA SER A 201 14.83 22.75 -1.59
C SER A 201 14.78 21.47 -0.77
N ASN A 202 13.74 20.66 -0.97
CA ASN A 202 13.64 19.35 -0.32
C ASN A 202 14.64 18.36 -0.95
N PRO A 203 15.30 17.50 -0.14
CA PRO A 203 16.24 16.52 -0.65
C PRO A 203 15.52 15.41 -1.41
N ALA A 204 16.02 15.11 -2.62
CA ALA A 204 15.50 14.04 -3.48
C ALA A 204 16.48 12.88 -3.66
N THR A 205 17.78 13.11 -3.42
CA THR A 205 18.85 12.11 -3.52
C THR A 205 19.45 11.78 -2.15
N PHE A 206 20.26 10.71 -2.11
CA PHE A 206 21.01 10.35 -0.91
C PHE A 206 21.96 11.46 -0.45
N GLU A 207 22.74 12.03 -1.37
CA GLU A 207 23.69 13.10 -1.04
C GLU A 207 22.98 14.35 -0.52
N ASP A 208 21.87 14.75 -1.14
CA ASP A 208 21.08 15.90 -0.70
C ASP A 208 20.52 15.68 0.70
N ALA A 209 20.04 14.46 0.99
CA ALA A 209 19.51 14.11 2.30
C ALA A 209 20.58 14.24 3.38
N VAL A 210 21.80 13.75 3.12
CA VAL A 210 22.92 13.85 4.06
C VAL A 210 23.39 15.31 4.22
N LYS A 211 23.50 16.09 3.13
CA LYS A 211 23.80 17.53 3.20
C LYS A 211 22.75 18.28 4.04
N THR A 212 21.48 18.00 3.79
CA THR A 212 20.35 18.58 4.54
C THR A 212 20.43 18.22 6.01
N TYR A 213 20.67 16.94 6.34
CA TYR A 213 20.81 16.45 7.71
C TYR A 213 21.87 17.25 8.49
N ILE A 214 23.03 17.50 7.90
CA ILE A 214 24.13 18.27 8.52
C ILE A 214 23.71 19.72 8.83
N GLN A 215 22.81 20.29 8.02
CA GLN A 215 22.33 21.66 8.20
C GLN A 215 21.20 21.79 9.22
N LEU A 216 20.43 20.72 9.50
CA LEU A 216 19.26 20.77 10.40
C LEU A 216 19.53 21.43 11.76
N PRO A 217 20.64 21.14 12.48
CA PRO A 217 20.91 21.79 13.75
C PRO A 217 21.08 23.31 13.64
N LYS A 218 21.65 23.81 12.54
CA LYS A 218 21.82 25.25 12.28
C LYS A 218 20.49 25.92 11.94
N LEU A 219 19.61 25.20 11.24
CA LEU A 219 18.29 25.69 10.83
C LEU A 219 17.34 25.94 12.02
N LEU A 220 17.64 25.40 13.20
CA LEU A 220 16.90 25.73 14.42
C LEU A 220 17.02 27.23 14.79
N GLY A 221 18.05 27.93 14.30
CA GLY A 221 18.35 29.32 14.64
C GLY A 221 19.32 29.45 15.82
N GLU A 222 20.02 30.58 15.91
CA GLU A 222 21.03 30.82 16.96
C GLU A 222 20.41 30.76 18.37
N ASN A 223 19.18 31.25 18.50
CA ASN A 223 18.39 31.22 19.73
C ASN A 223 17.30 30.14 19.71
N ARG A 224 17.39 29.21 18.74
CA ARG A 224 16.44 28.12 18.54
C ARG A 224 15.01 28.63 18.34
N GLU A 225 14.88 29.77 17.68
CA GLU A 225 13.62 30.46 17.43
C GLU A 225 12.72 29.74 16.42
N ASN A 226 13.30 28.89 15.55
CA ASN A 226 12.58 28.16 14.51
C ASN A 226 12.04 26.79 14.98
N CYS A 227 11.94 26.57 16.28
CA CYS A 227 11.39 25.33 16.83
C CYS A 227 9.85 25.32 16.88
N VAL A 228 9.28 24.14 16.75
CA VAL A 228 7.83 23.89 16.86
C VAL A 228 7.50 23.13 18.16
N PRO A 229 6.25 23.17 18.64
CA PRO A 229 5.80 22.32 19.74
C PRO A 229 5.87 20.83 19.35
N LEU A 230 6.64 20.04 20.11
CA LEU A 230 6.74 18.58 19.92
C LEU A 230 5.82 17.80 20.86
N LYS A 231 5.77 18.21 22.13
CA LYS A 231 4.99 17.52 23.17
C LYS A 231 4.24 18.51 24.03
N VAL A 232 2.99 18.21 24.33
CA VAL A 232 2.10 19.05 25.13
C VAL A 232 1.72 18.32 26.41
N THR A 233 1.93 18.98 27.55
CA THR A 233 1.49 18.52 28.87
C THR A 233 0.12 19.10 29.17
N LEU A 234 -0.83 18.21 29.45
CA LEU A 234 -2.22 18.54 29.69
C LEU A 234 -2.54 18.33 31.17
N MET A 235 -3.05 19.37 31.83
CA MET A 235 -3.62 19.25 33.18
C MET A 235 -5.14 19.05 33.05
N PRO A 236 -5.71 17.97 33.60
CA PRO A 236 -7.15 17.78 33.60
C PRO A 236 -7.87 18.88 34.38
N LEU A 237 -9.01 19.34 33.89
CA LEU A 237 -9.93 20.18 34.66
C LEU A 237 -10.68 19.37 35.75
N LYS A 238 -10.31 18.09 35.90
CA LYS A 238 -11.02 17.01 36.61
C LYS A 238 -11.04 17.11 38.14
N LYS A 239 -10.53 18.17 38.78
CA LYS A 239 -10.96 18.49 40.16
C LYS A 239 -12.48 18.77 40.26
N PHE A 240 -13.22 18.78 39.14
CA PHE A 240 -14.63 19.16 39.09
C PHE A 240 -15.61 18.25 38.31
N HIS A 241 -15.21 17.03 37.90
CA HIS A 241 -16.11 16.01 37.30
C HIS A 241 -15.63 14.56 37.58
N PRO A 242 -16.39 13.72 38.30
CA PRO A 242 -16.04 12.31 38.55
C PRO A 242 -15.96 11.44 37.28
N LYS A 243 -16.72 11.77 36.23
CA LYS A 243 -16.86 10.96 34.99
C LYS A 243 -15.81 11.21 33.88
N ALA A 244 -14.78 12.02 34.08
CA ALA A 244 -14.03 12.51 32.90
C ALA A 244 -13.33 11.43 32.06
N ALA A 245 -13.28 11.69 30.74
CA ALA A 245 -12.37 11.13 29.75
C ALA A 245 -12.09 9.64 29.97
N TYR A 246 -13.07 8.79 29.63
CA TYR A 246 -12.81 7.35 29.54
C TYR A 246 -11.62 7.14 28.60
N MET A 247 -10.65 6.38 29.10
CA MET A 247 -9.51 5.97 28.30
C MET A 247 -9.95 4.82 27.42
N ILE A 248 -9.65 4.94 26.13
CA ILE A 248 -9.79 3.84 25.19
C ILE A 248 -8.79 2.75 25.58
N SER A 249 -9.23 1.50 25.60
CA SER A 249 -8.40 0.36 26.00
C SER A 249 -7.26 0.15 25.01
N ASN A 250 -6.11 -0.28 25.52
CA ASN A 250 -4.99 -0.67 24.67
C ASN A 250 -5.36 -1.85 23.75
N GLY A 251 -6.23 -2.76 24.22
CA GLY A 251 -6.71 -3.89 23.43
C GLY A 251 -7.45 -3.46 22.16
N PHE A 252 -8.37 -2.49 22.27
CA PHE A 252 -9.02 -1.90 21.10
C PHE A 252 -8.01 -1.23 20.17
N ILE A 253 -7.08 -0.43 20.71
CA ILE A 253 -6.08 0.30 19.91
C ILE A 253 -5.22 -0.66 19.10
N SER A 254 -4.74 -1.74 19.71
CA SER A 254 -3.98 -2.79 19.03
C SER A 254 -4.81 -3.46 17.93
N LYS A 255 -6.06 -3.85 18.21
CA LYS A 255 -6.93 -4.48 17.19
C LYS A 255 -7.21 -3.55 16.00
N ALA A 256 -7.40 -2.25 16.25
CA ALA A 256 -7.57 -1.24 15.21
C ALA A 256 -6.31 -1.06 14.37
N GLU A 257 -5.14 -0.98 15.02
CA GLU A 257 -3.85 -0.93 14.35
C GLU A 257 -3.62 -2.16 13.46
N ASP A 258 -3.77 -3.36 14.03
CA ASP A 258 -3.58 -4.62 13.32
C ASP A 258 -4.49 -4.70 12.10
N THR A 259 -5.77 -4.38 12.25
CA THR A 259 -6.74 -4.39 11.15
C THR A 259 -6.34 -3.43 10.03
N LEU A 260 -5.93 -2.20 10.36
CA LEU A 260 -5.52 -1.20 9.36
C LEU A 260 -4.17 -1.55 8.71
N GLN A 261 -3.28 -2.23 9.43
CA GLN A 261 -2.02 -2.74 8.89
C GLN A 261 -2.25 -3.94 7.96
N GLU A 262 -3.14 -4.87 8.33
CA GLU A 262 -3.55 -6.02 7.52
C GLU A 262 -4.14 -5.57 6.18
N LEU A 263 -5.08 -4.63 6.19
CA LEU A 263 -5.68 -4.06 4.99
C LEU A 263 -4.64 -3.38 4.09
N HIS A 264 -3.63 -2.73 4.69
CA HIS A 264 -2.54 -2.14 3.94
C HIS A 264 -1.62 -3.19 3.31
N ASN A 265 -1.30 -4.27 4.02
CA ASN A 265 -0.50 -5.36 3.46
C ASN A 265 -1.22 -6.01 2.26
N LEU A 266 -2.56 -6.12 2.31
CA LEU A 266 -3.36 -6.58 1.17
C LEU A 266 -3.28 -5.62 -0.03
N ASP A 267 -3.34 -4.30 0.22
CA ASP A 267 -3.16 -3.28 -0.83
C ASP A 267 -1.79 -3.40 -1.51
N ILE A 268 -0.70 -3.60 -0.74
CA ILE A 268 0.64 -3.82 -1.30
C ILE A 268 0.66 -5.08 -2.19
N ARG A 269 0.11 -6.21 -1.72
CA ARG A 269 0.04 -7.45 -2.53
C ARG A 269 -0.75 -7.25 -3.83
N CYS A 270 -1.84 -6.51 -3.77
CA CYS A 270 -2.62 -6.18 -4.96
C CYS A 270 -1.83 -5.30 -5.94
N ASN A 271 -1.10 -4.30 -5.44
CA ASN A 271 -0.25 -3.46 -6.28
C ASN A 271 0.84 -4.29 -6.97
N ASP A 272 1.50 -5.19 -6.23
CA ASP A 272 2.54 -6.08 -6.79
C ASP A 272 1.97 -6.95 -7.93
N LEU A 273 0.78 -7.54 -7.72
CA LEU A 273 0.10 -8.33 -8.75
C LEU A 273 -0.35 -7.50 -9.95
N LEU A 274 -0.90 -6.31 -9.74
CA LEU A 274 -1.34 -5.42 -10.83
C LEU A 274 -0.19 -4.98 -11.74
N GLU A 275 1.04 -5.02 -11.23
CA GLU A 275 2.24 -4.70 -11.99
C GLU A 275 2.88 -5.90 -12.71
N ASP A 276 2.43 -7.13 -12.42
CA ASP A 276 2.89 -8.35 -13.09
C ASP A 276 2.59 -8.30 -14.61
N ARG A 277 3.56 -8.75 -15.42
CA ARG A 277 3.49 -8.70 -16.89
C ARG A 277 2.27 -9.43 -17.47
N VAL A 278 1.90 -10.55 -16.86
CA VAL A 278 0.79 -11.40 -17.30
C VAL A 278 -0.51 -10.71 -16.91
N VAL A 279 -0.62 -10.25 -15.67
CA VAL A 279 -1.80 -9.49 -15.20
C VAL A 279 -2.05 -8.28 -16.10
N ARG A 280 -1.00 -7.53 -16.47
CA ARG A 280 -1.10 -6.39 -17.41
C ARG A 280 -1.65 -6.74 -18.79
N SER A 281 -1.60 -8.01 -19.18
CA SER A 281 -2.08 -8.51 -20.48
C SER A 281 -3.51 -9.06 -20.44
N PHE A 282 -4.05 -9.35 -19.24
CA PHE A 282 -5.40 -9.91 -19.04
C PHE A 282 -6.29 -8.96 -18.24
N PRO A 283 -7.14 -8.14 -18.91
CA PRO A 283 -8.05 -7.20 -18.25
C PRO A 283 -8.94 -7.84 -17.18
N GLN A 284 -9.34 -9.10 -17.37
CA GLN A 284 -10.20 -9.84 -16.44
C GLN A 284 -9.57 -9.95 -15.05
N ILE A 285 -8.25 -10.14 -14.96
CA ILE A 285 -7.52 -10.21 -13.69
C ILE A 285 -7.36 -8.82 -13.09
N GLN A 286 -7.02 -7.82 -13.92
CA GLN A 286 -6.89 -6.44 -13.47
C GLN A 286 -8.19 -5.91 -12.86
N GLU A 287 -9.33 -6.21 -13.49
CA GLU A 287 -10.65 -5.84 -12.99
C GLU A 287 -10.94 -6.48 -11.62
N LYS A 288 -10.65 -7.79 -11.46
CA LYS A 288 -10.80 -8.49 -10.17
C LYS A 288 -9.94 -7.86 -9.07
N LEU A 289 -8.64 -7.69 -9.31
CA LEU A 289 -7.70 -7.11 -8.36
C LEU A 289 -8.05 -5.66 -7.99
N SER A 290 -8.39 -4.84 -9.00
CA SER A 290 -8.80 -3.45 -8.79
C SER A 290 -10.10 -3.36 -7.98
N ARG A 291 -11.07 -4.24 -8.26
CA ARG A 291 -12.32 -4.32 -7.51
C ARG A 291 -12.08 -4.75 -6.07
N PHE A 292 -11.26 -5.77 -5.82
CA PHE A 292 -10.91 -6.21 -4.47
C PHE A 292 -10.23 -5.09 -3.67
N LYS A 293 -9.23 -4.42 -4.26
CA LYS A 293 -8.55 -3.28 -3.64
C LYS A 293 -9.54 -2.19 -3.24
N LYS A 294 -10.41 -1.78 -4.17
CA LYS A 294 -11.45 -0.76 -3.93
C LYS A 294 -12.43 -1.16 -2.81
N LEU A 295 -12.84 -2.42 -2.75
CA LEU A 295 -13.71 -2.92 -1.68
C LEU A 295 -13.00 -2.91 -0.32
N CYS A 296 -11.72 -3.27 -0.25
CA CYS A 296 -10.90 -3.15 0.95
C CYS A 296 -10.76 -1.69 1.41
N GLU A 297 -10.55 -0.75 0.48
CA GLU A 297 -10.53 0.69 0.78
C GLU A 297 -11.87 1.20 1.32
N TYR A 298 -12.99 0.77 0.74
CA TYR A 298 -14.32 1.13 1.26
C TYR A 298 -14.57 0.60 2.66
N PHE A 299 -14.20 -0.65 2.94
CA PHE A 299 -14.30 -1.20 4.28
C PHE A 299 -13.41 -0.44 5.27
N ARG A 300 -12.18 -0.13 4.88
CA ARG A 300 -11.25 0.69 5.66
C ARG A 300 -11.88 2.05 6.02
N SER A 301 -12.39 2.78 5.03
CA SER A 301 -13.04 4.08 5.26
C SER A 301 -14.23 3.95 6.20
N SER A 302 -15.09 2.93 6.01
CA SER A 302 -16.22 2.67 6.91
C SER A 302 -15.78 2.41 8.35
N LEU A 303 -14.71 1.63 8.55
CA LEU A 303 -14.16 1.39 9.89
C LEU A 303 -13.65 2.69 10.53
N GLN A 304 -12.88 3.49 9.77
CA GLN A 304 -12.34 4.76 10.28
C GLN A 304 -13.46 5.77 10.60
N GLU A 305 -14.51 5.84 9.78
CA GLU A 305 -15.69 6.67 10.04
C GLU A 305 -16.43 6.25 11.32
N THR A 306 -16.67 4.95 11.51
CA THR A 306 -17.28 4.44 12.75
C THR A 306 -16.41 4.78 13.97
N MET A 307 -15.09 4.64 13.87
CA MET A 307 -14.17 5.08 14.92
C MET A 307 -14.26 6.58 15.19
N ALA A 308 -14.28 7.41 14.13
CA ALA A 308 -14.38 8.85 14.25
C ALA A 308 -15.68 9.29 14.96
N GLU A 309 -16.78 8.62 14.66
CA GLU A 309 -18.09 8.89 15.24
C GLU A 309 -18.15 8.49 16.73
N LYS A 310 -17.67 7.30 17.07
CA LYS A 310 -17.86 6.69 18.40
C LYS A 310 -16.83 7.11 19.43
N LEU A 311 -15.57 7.35 19.03
CA LEU A 311 -14.50 7.71 19.96
C LEU A 311 -14.83 8.95 20.84
N PRO A 312 -15.41 10.04 20.32
CA PRO A 312 -15.81 11.18 21.15
C PRO A 312 -16.86 10.84 22.21
N SER A 313 -17.91 10.10 21.86
CA SER A 313 -18.99 9.69 22.78
C SER A 313 -18.48 8.75 23.87
N ILE A 314 -17.64 7.78 23.50
CA ILE A 314 -17.00 6.86 24.45
C ILE A 314 -16.14 7.63 25.43
N ARG A 315 -15.28 8.55 24.95
CA ARG A 315 -14.46 9.40 25.82
C ARG A 315 -15.30 10.32 26.71
N ALA A 316 -16.50 10.72 26.27
CA ALA A 316 -17.44 11.48 27.09
C ALA A 316 -18.15 10.62 28.16
N GLY A 317 -18.08 9.29 28.05
CA GLY A 317 -18.82 8.36 28.91
C GLY A 317 -20.30 8.26 28.55
N GLU A 318 -20.64 8.59 27.31
CA GLU A 318 -22.00 8.57 26.75
C GLU A 318 -22.30 7.23 26.07
N GLU A 319 -21.26 6.55 25.57
CA GLU A 319 -21.34 5.23 24.93
C GLU A 319 -20.30 4.28 25.54
N ASP A 320 -20.59 2.98 25.48
CA ASP A 320 -19.67 1.93 25.94
C ASP A 320 -18.64 1.58 24.84
N GLU A 321 -17.39 1.29 25.22
CA GLU A 321 -16.35 0.86 24.29
C GLU A 321 -16.74 -0.43 23.53
N GLN A 322 -17.62 -1.25 24.11
CA GLN A 322 -18.14 -2.47 23.47
C GLN A 322 -18.79 -2.23 22.11
N GLU A 323 -19.34 -1.03 21.86
CA GLU A 323 -19.87 -0.67 20.54
C GLU A 323 -18.79 -0.70 19.46
N LEU A 324 -17.56 -0.29 19.80
CA LEU A 324 -16.40 -0.36 18.92
C LEU A 324 -15.80 -1.76 18.84
N VAL A 325 -15.81 -2.52 19.94
CA VAL A 325 -15.37 -3.92 19.95
C VAL A 325 -16.25 -4.78 19.02
N LYS A 326 -17.56 -4.53 19.01
CA LYS A 326 -18.52 -5.21 18.14
C LYS A 326 -18.19 -5.05 16.66
N VAL A 327 -17.64 -3.90 16.23
CA VAL A 327 -17.23 -3.68 14.83
C VAL A 327 -16.20 -4.73 14.38
N PHE A 328 -15.25 -5.08 15.23
CA PHE A 328 -14.24 -6.09 14.89
C PHE A 328 -14.82 -7.51 14.96
N TYR A 329 -15.73 -7.78 15.88
CA TYR A 329 -16.44 -9.04 15.93
C TYR A 329 -17.29 -9.28 14.67
N ASP A 330 -17.99 -8.24 14.21
CA ASP A 330 -18.78 -8.27 12.98
C ASP A 330 -17.88 -8.42 11.75
N ARG A 331 -16.70 -7.78 11.74
CA ARG A 331 -15.67 -8.01 10.70
C ARG A 331 -15.29 -9.49 10.64
N ASP A 332 -14.98 -10.11 11.76
CA ASP A 332 -14.48 -11.49 11.81
C ASP A 332 -15.51 -12.50 11.26
N LYS A 333 -16.81 -12.16 11.28
CA LYS A 333 -17.90 -12.95 10.68
C LYS A 333 -18.25 -12.55 9.24
N SER A 334 -17.75 -11.41 8.77
CA SER A 334 -18.07 -10.85 7.45
C SER A 334 -17.17 -11.42 6.35
N PRO A 335 -17.45 -11.10 5.07
CA PRO A 335 -16.48 -11.29 3.99
C PRO A 335 -15.15 -10.54 4.19
N PHE A 336 -15.08 -9.55 5.09
CA PHE A 336 -13.87 -8.78 5.38
C PHE A 336 -13.03 -9.36 6.53
N SER A 337 -13.32 -10.60 6.98
CA SER A 337 -12.47 -11.28 7.95
C SER A 337 -11.06 -11.49 7.39
N GLN A 338 -10.06 -11.43 8.28
CA GLN A 338 -8.66 -11.52 7.85
C GLN A 338 -8.35 -12.82 7.11
N GLU A 339 -8.93 -13.94 7.59
CA GLU A 339 -8.80 -15.25 6.96
C GLU A 339 -9.32 -15.24 5.53
N ARG A 340 -10.54 -14.71 5.31
CA ARG A 340 -11.20 -14.70 4.01
C ARG A 340 -10.47 -13.80 3.01
N LEU A 341 -10.09 -12.59 3.42
CA LEU A 341 -9.33 -11.67 2.59
C LEU A 341 -7.96 -12.26 2.20
N THR A 342 -7.24 -12.83 3.16
CA THR A 342 -5.94 -13.46 2.93
C THR A 342 -6.05 -14.68 2.01
N LYS A 343 -7.10 -15.47 2.18
CA LYS A 343 -7.37 -16.64 1.33
C LYS A 343 -7.64 -16.21 -0.10
N TRP A 344 -8.50 -15.22 -0.32
CA TRP A 344 -8.83 -14.74 -1.67
C TRP A 344 -7.60 -14.26 -2.43
N ILE A 345 -6.78 -13.39 -1.83
CA ILE A 345 -5.58 -12.88 -2.52
C ILE A 345 -4.54 -13.99 -2.78
N LYS A 346 -4.42 -15.01 -1.90
CA LYS A 346 -3.56 -16.18 -2.13
C LYS A 346 -4.05 -17.05 -3.28
N ASP A 347 -5.37 -17.21 -3.38
CA ASP A 347 -6.00 -17.94 -4.48
C ASP A 347 -5.77 -17.21 -5.82
N GLU A 348 -5.88 -15.89 -5.83
CA GLU A 348 -5.60 -15.06 -7.01
C GLU A 348 -4.11 -15.11 -7.41
N GLU A 349 -3.17 -15.03 -6.45
CA GLU A 349 -1.73 -15.23 -6.69
C GLU A 349 -1.43 -16.59 -7.34
N ARG A 350 -2.13 -17.65 -6.90
CA ARG A 350 -2.00 -18.99 -7.46
C ARG A 350 -2.53 -19.03 -8.90
N GLU A 351 -3.69 -18.44 -9.15
CA GLU A 351 -4.27 -18.36 -10.50
C GLU A 351 -3.31 -17.64 -11.46
N VAL A 352 -2.80 -16.47 -11.07
CA VAL A 352 -1.80 -15.71 -11.85
C VAL A 352 -0.54 -16.54 -12.12
N THR A 353 -0.06 -17.29 -11.13
CA THR A 353 1.11 -18.17 -11.29
C THR A 353 0.88 -19.26 -12.34
N ILE A 354 -0.30 -19.87 -12.35
CA ILE A 354 -0.66 -20.92 -13.32
C ILE A 354 -0.83 -20.32 -14.73
N ILE A 355 -1.49 -19.16 -14.85
CA ILE A 355 -1.63 -18.47 -16.14
C ILE A 355 -0.25 -18.10 -16.69
N ARG A 356 0.65 -17.58 -15.84
CA ARG A 356 2.03 -17.26 -16.22
C ARG A 356 2.77 -18.49 -16.73
N TYR A 357 2.64 -19.64 -16.07
CA TYR A 357 3.22 -20.89 -16.54
C TYR A 357 2.78 -21.24 -17.97
N PHE A 358 1.49 -21.14 -18.28
CA PHE A 358 0.99 -21.44 -19.64
C PHE A 358 1.40 -20.39 -20.67
N VAL A 359 1.41 -19.11 -20.31
CA VAL A 359 1.90 -18.02 -21.17
C VAL A 359 3.38 -18.23 -21.51
N ASP A 360 4.19 -18.57 -20.52
CA ASP A 360 5.63 -18.80 -20.69
C ASP A 360 5.90 -20.07 -21.53
N MET A 361 5.08 -21.11 -21.39
CA MET A 361 5.14 -22.29 -22.25
C MET A 361 4.87 -21.94 -23.72
N MET A 362 3.96 -21.01 -23.97
CA MET A 362 3.59 -20.55 -25.31
C MET A 362 4.33 -19.27 -25.72
N GLU A 363 5.57 -19.08 -25.24
CA GLU A 363 6.38 -17.89 -25.53
C GLU A 363 6.47 -17.60 -27.05
N GLY A 364 6.34 -16.33 -27.41
CA GLY A 364 6.31 -15.85 -28.79
C GLY A 364 4.91 -15.82 -29.42
N THR A 365 3.91 -16.37 -28.74
CA THR A 365 2.49 -16.26 -29.12
C THR A 365 1.93 -14.91 -28.69
N LYS A 366 1.15 -14.26 -29.55
CA LYS A 366 0.55 -12.95 -29.24
C LYS A 366 -0.60 -13.12 -28.25
N ILE A 367 -0.57 -12.39 -27.14
CA ILE A 367 -1.70 -12.29 -26.20
C ILE A 367 -2.68 -11.24 -26.73
N ILE A 368 -3.96 -11.54 -26.62
CA ILE A 368 -5.10 -10.75 -27.08
C ILE A 368 -5.93 -10.36 -25.86
N SER A 369 -6.11 -9.06 -25.67
CA SER A 369 -6.73 -8.53 -24.45
C SER A 369 -8.26 -8.43 -24.55
N ASP A 370 -8.83 -8.32 -25.76
CA ASP A 370 -10.27 -8.21 -25.97
C ASP A 370 -10.74 -8.80 -27.32
N GLN A 371 -12.07 -8.80 -27.52
CA GLN A 371 -12.70 -9.32 -28.73
C GLN A 371 -12.32 -8.51 -29.99
N SER A 372 -12.11 -7.20 -29.87
CA SER A 372 -11.75 -6.35 -31.03
C SER A 372 -10.35 -6.67 -31.53
N GLU A 373 -9.40 -6.93 -30.64
CA GLU A 373 -8.06 -7.39 -31.00
C GLU A 373 -8.10 -8.80 -31.62
N LEU A 374 -8.94 -9.69 -31.11
CA LEU A 374 -9.13 -11.02 -31.71
C LEU A 374 -9.67 -10.89 -33.14
N ASP A 375 -10.70 -10.08 -33.35
CA ASP A 375 -11.28 -9.85 -34.66
C ASP A 375 -10.23 -9.26 -35.62
N ARG A 376 -9.39 -8.32 -35.18
CA ARG A 376 -8.32 -7.77 -36.03
C ARG A 376 -7.33 -8.82 -36.51
N GLU A 377 -7.03 -9.84 -35.72
CA GLU A 377 -6.14 -10.94 -36.14
C GLU A 377 -6.86 -11.99 -36.99
N VAL A 378 -8.12 -12.31 -36.67
CA VAL A 378 -8.94 -13.27 -37.43
C VAL A 378 -9.29 -12.73 -38.83
N PHE A 379 -9.66 -11.45 -38.94
CA PHE A 379 -10.03 -10.82 -40.22
C PHE A 379 -8.84 -10.24 -40.99
N LYS A 380 -7.60 -10.53 -40.58
CA LYS A 380 -6.39 -9.98 -41.20
C LYS A 380 -6.18 -10.56 -42.61
N PRO A 381 -6.04 -9.72 -43.66
CA PRO A 381 -5.79 -10.22 -45.01
C PRO A 381 -4.55 -11.13 -45.08
N GLY A 382 -4.70 -12.28 -45.75
CA GLY A 382 -3.63 -13.26 -45.91
C GLY A 382 -3.48 -14.27 -44.76
N VAL A 383 -4.23 -14.12 -43.67
CA VAL A 383 -4.36 -15.14 -42.62
C VAL A 383 -5.47 -16.11 -43.03
N GLU A 384 -5.15 -17.40 -43.05
CA GLU A 384 -6.10 -18.47 -43.40
C GLU A 384 -6.52 -19.29 -42.20
N GLU A 385 -5.65 -19.40 -41.19
CA GLU A 385 -5.86 -20.30 -40.05
C GLU A 385 -5.38 -19.60 -38.77
N VAL A 386 -6.26 -19.53 -37.76
CA VAL A 386 -5.95 -19.00 -36.44
C VAL A 386 -6.21 -20.06 -35.38
N LEU A 387 -5.20 -20.37 -34.59
CA LEU A 387 -5.32 -21.22 -33.40
C LEU A 387 -5.11 -20.35 -32.16
N CYS A 388 -6.18 -20.18 -31.39
CA CYS A 388 -6.16 -19.37 -30.17
C CYS A 388 -6.26 -20.28 -28.96
N PHE A 389 -5.24 -20.28 -28.10
CA PHE A 389 -5.38 -20.82 -26.75
C PHE A 389 -6.25 -19.86 -25.93
N VAL A 390 -7.38 -20.34 -25.43
CA VAL A 390 -8.36 -19.52 -24.71
C VAL A 390 -8.42 -20.00 -23.27
N PHE A 391 -8.12 -19.11 -22.31
CA PHE A 391 -8.46 -19.30 -20.90
C PHE A 391 -9.97 -19.11 -20.74
N THR A 392 -10.71 -20.22 -20.70
CA THR A 392 -12.17 -20.25 -20.71
C THR A 392 -12.79 -20.05 -19.33
N SER A 393 -12.03 -20.31 -18.27
CA SER A 393 -12.48 -20.10 -16.89
C SER A 393 -12.01 -18.79 -16.26
N LEU A 394 -11.28 -17.95 -17.00
CA LEU A 394 -10.84 -16.65 -16.53
C LEU A 394 -11.96 -15.61 -16.69
N LYS A 395 -12.61 -15.24 -15.58
CA LYS A 395 -13.74 -14.30 -15.56
C LYS A 395 -13.42 -13.07 -14.71
N SER A 396 -13.99 -11.92 -15.07
CA SER A 396 -13.92 -10.70 -14.25
C SER A 396 -14.95 -10.70 -13.11
N ILE A 397 -16.05 -11.46 -13.27
CA ILE A 397 -17.08 -11.64 -12.23
C ILE A 397 -16.59 -12.67 -11.22
N ASP A 398 -16.41 -12.22 -9.98
CA ASP A 398 -16.02 -13.04 -8.84
C ASP A 398 -17.15 -13.02 -7.78
N PRO A 399 -17.74 -14.17 -7.42
CA PRO A 399 -18.82 -14.26 -6.43
C PRO A 399 -18.44 -13.80 -5.02
N TYR A 400 -17.17 -13.97 -4.63
CA TYR A 400 -16.68 -13.50 -3.34
C TYR A 400 -16.59 -11.96 -3.32
N LEU A 401 -16.10 -11.34 -4.40
CA LEU A 401 -16.12 -9.88 -4.55
C LEU A 401 -17.55 -9.32 -4.59
N GLN A 402 -18.50 -10.07 -5.15
CA GLN A 402 -19.91 -9.70 -5.09
C GLN A 402 -20.42 -9.74 -3.64
N ASN A 403 -20.12 -10.79 -2.87
CA ASN A 403 -20.49 -10.86 -1.46
C ASN A 403 -19.88 -9.71 -0.63
N MET A 404 -18.62 -9.35 -0.87
CA MET A 404 -18.00 -8.17 -0.25
C MET A 404 -18.77 -6.89 -0.56
N SER A 405 -19.19 -6.71 -1.82
CA SER A 405 -20.01 -5.57 -2.25
C SER A 405 -21.37 -5.56 -1.54
N ASP A 406 -22.08 -6.69 -1.58
CA ASP A 406 -23.40 -6.84 -0.97
C ASP A 406 -23.35 -6.60 0.55
N TYR A 407 -22.27 -7.02 1.22
CA TYR A 407 -22.06 -6.75 2.64
C TYR A 407 -21.91 -5.25 2.92
N LEU A 408 -21.12 -4.53 2.11
CA LEU A 408 -20.97 -3.08 2.26
C LEU A 408 -22.28 -2.32 1.95
N GLU A 409 -23.10 -2.81 1.03
CA GLU A 409 -24.42 -2.26 0.72
C GLU A 409 -25.44 -2.55 1.83
N LYS A 410 -25.52 -3.79 2.32
CA LYS A 410 -26.42 -4.20 3.42
C LYS A 410 -26.08 -3.49 4.73
N LYS A 411 -24.79 -3.25 5.00
CA LYS A 411 -24.36 -2.44 6.16
C LYS A 411 -24.96 -1.03 6.12
N LYS A 412 -25.32 -0.49 4.95
CA LYS A 412 -26.02 0.80 4.81
C LYS A 412 -27.53 0.73 5.07
N LEU A 413 -28.13 -0.46 5.11
CA LEU A 413 -29.59 -0.67 5.09
C LEU A 413 -30.16 -1.38 6.34
N GLU A 414 -29.34 -1.58 7.39
CA GLU A 414 -29.67 -2.32 8.63
C GLU A 414 -30.17 -3.77 8.42
N GLY A 415 -29.29 -4.74 8.69
CA GLY A 415 -29.64 -6.18 8.75
C GLY A 415 -28.49 -7.10 8.35
N THR A 416 -27.97 -7.89 9.29
CA THR A 416 -26.96 -8.91 9.02
C THR A 416 -27.61 -10.28 8.91
N ASP A 417 -27.53 -10.88 7.72
CA ASP A 417 -27.52 -12.33 7.59
C ASP A 417 -26.34 -12.74 6.71
N GLY A 418 -25.43 -13.49 7.33
CA GLY A 418 -24.13 -13.86 6.78
C GLY A 418 -24.24 -15.04 5.84
N ASN A 419 -24.63 -14.80 4.59
CA ASN A 419 -24.50 -15.85 3.58
C ASN A 419 -23.04 -16.00 3.17
N THR A 420 -22.50 -17.19 3.43
CA THR A 420 -21.24 -17.63 2.85
C THR A 420 -21.50 -17.86 1.37
N PRO A 421 -20.73 -17.24 0.45
CA PRO A 421 -20.93 -17.50 -0.96
C PRO A 421 -20.56 -18.96 -1.23
N PRO A 422 -21.28 -19.67 -2.11
CA PRO A 422 -20.97 -21.05 -2.42
C PRO A 422 -19.51 -21.17 -2.85
N THR A 423 -18.82 -22.21 -2.37
CA THR A 423 -17.50 -22.59 -2.86
C THR A 423 -17.59 -22.85 -4.36
N GLN A 424 -17.15 -21.89 -5.15
CA GLN A 424 -17.03 -22.06 -6.58
C GLN A 424 -15.97 -23.14 -6.86
N ASP A 425 -16.23 -23.98 -7.85
CA ASP A 425 -15.27 -24.94 -8.38
C ASP A 425 -14.14 -24.17 -9.09
N GLN A 426 -13.13 -23.77 -8.31
CA GLN A 426 -12.01 -22.96 -8.79
C GLN A 426 -11.10 -23.81 -9.68
N TRP A 427 -11.05 -23.49 -10.97
CA TRP A 427 -10.34 -24.29 -11.99
C TRP A 427 -8.84 -24.47 -11.67
N TYR A 428 -8.20 -23.44 -11.10
CA TYR A 428 -6.79 -23.42 -10.71
C TYR A 428 -6.45 -24.32 -9.49
N ARG A 429 -7.44 -25.03 -8.95
CA ARG A 429 -7.27 -26.11 -7.96
C ARG A 429 -7.50 -27.51 -8.53
N SER A 430 -7.85 -27.62 -9.81
CA SER A 430 -8.15 -28.90 -10.46
C SER A 430 -6.94 -29.40 -11.24
N ASP A 431 -6.26 -30.42 -10.72
CA ASP A 431 -5.11 -31.04 -11.40
C ASP A 431 -5.48 -31.59 -12.79
N GLU A 432 -6.70 -32.12 -12.93
CA GLU A 432 -7.22 -32.58 -14.23
C GLU A 432 -7.37 -31.43 -15.24
N ALA A 433 -7.92 -30.29 -14.81
CA ALA A 433 -8.02 -29.12 -15.69
C ALA A 433 -6.63 -28.60 -16.09
N ILE A 434 -5.70 -28.52 -15.13
CA ILE A 434 -4.31 -28.10 -15.39
C ILE A 434 -3.64 -29.06 -16.38
N LYS A 435 -3.79 -30.38 -16.20
CA LYS A 435 -3.23 -31.39 -17.10
C LYS A 435 -3.78 -31.25 -18.53
N GLN A 436 -5.10 -31.12 -18.69
CA GLN A 436 -5.72 -30.93 -20.01
C GLN A 436 -5.26 -29.64 -20.68
N MET A 437 -5.10 -28.56 -19.91
CA MET A 437 -4.55 -27.30 -20.42
C MET A 437 -3.09 -27.45 -20.85
N THR A 438 -2.28 -28.21 -20.12
CA THR A 438 -0.88 -28.51 -20.50
C THR A 438 -0.82 -29.21 -21.84
N GLU A 439 -1.58 -30.29 -22.04
CA GLU A 439 -1.62 -31.01 -23.31
C GLU A 439 -2.03 -30.08 -24.48
N LYS A 440 -2.96 -29.16 -24.24
CA LYS A 440 -3.39 -28.17 -25.24
C LYS A 440 -2.36 -27.08 -25.49
N ALA A 441 -1.71 -26.57 -24.46
CA ALA A 441 -0.67 -25.56 -24.58
C ALA A 441 0.55 -26.12 -25.33
N GLU A 442 0.92 -27.37 -25.10
CA GLU A 442 1.94 -28.10 -25.87
C GLU A 442 1.59 -28.18 -27.36
N VAL A 443 0.34 -28.49 -27.71
CA VAL A 443 -0.13 -28.50 -29.11
C VAL A 443 0.05 -27.11 -29.76
N VAL A 444 -0.32 -26.04 -29.05
CA VAL A 444 -0.16 -24.67 -29.58
C VAL A 444 1.32 -24.31 -29.71
N HIS A 445 2.15 -24.63 -28.72
CA HIS A 445 3.60 -24.42 -28.75
C HIS A 445 4.25 -25.11 -29.95
N ASP A 446 4.00 -26.41 -30.12
CA ASP A 446 4.61 -27.22 -31.18
C ASP A 446 4.21 -26.75 -32.57
N LEU A 447 2.92 -26.41 -32.76
CA LEU A 447 2.43 -25.89 -34.03
C LEU A 447 2.97 -24.49 -34.32
N ALA A 448 3.01 -23.61 -33.32
CA ALA A 448 3.58 -22.27 -33.45
C ALA A 448 5.05 -22.32 -33.85
N LYS A 449 5.81 -23.25 -33.26
CA LYS A 449 7.21 -23.50 -33.58
C LYS A 449 7.38 -24.06 -35.00
N ALA A 450 6.59 -25.07 -35.38
CA ALA A 450 6.67 -25.70 -36.69
C ALA A 450 6.25 -24.76 -37.84
N LEU A 451 5.32 -23.85 -37.59
CA LEU A 451 4.72 -22.95 -38.59
C LEU A 451 5.16 -21.49 -38.48
N LYS A 452 6.23 -21.21 -37.71
CA LYS A 452 6.72 -19.85 -37.43
C LYS A 452 6.92 -18.96 -38.66
N ASN A 453 7.32 -19.53 -39.80
CA ASN A 453 7.57 -18.78 -41.04
C ASN A 453 6.37 -18.75 -42.00
N ASN A 454 5.24 -19.35 -41.62
CA ASN A 454 4.05 -19.37 -42.45
C ASN A 454 3.07 -18.26 -42.06
N ASN A 455 3.05 -17.18 -42.84
CA ASN A 455 2.20 -16.02 -42.60
C ASN A 455 0.69 -16.30 -42.73
N SER A 456 0.29 -17.45 -43.30
CA SER A 456 -1.12 -17.86 -43.35
C SER A 456 -1.63 -18.38 -42.01
N PHE A 457 -0.74 -18.64 -41.04
CA PHE A 457 -1.06 -19.11 -39.70
C PHE A 457 -0.85 -18.03 -38.65
N ARG A 458 -1.78 -17.98 -37.69
CA ARG A 458 -1.62 -17.18 -36.47
C ARG A 458 -1.90 -18.02 -35.25
N PHE A 459 -1.07 -17.81 -34.23
CA PHE A 459 -1.21 -18.41 -32.92
C PHE A 459 -1.44 -17.28 -31.93
N LEU A 460 -2.49 -17.41 -31.12
CA LEU A 460 -2.94 -16.39 -30.19
C LEU A 460 -3.16 -17.00 -28.79
N VAL A 461 -3.11 -16.15 -27.77
CA VAL A 461 -3.57 -16.47 -26.41
C VAL A 461 -4.61 -15.43 -26.02
N ALA A 462 -5.75 -15.85 -25.50
CA ALA A 462 -6.82 -14.95 -25.09
C ALA A 462 -7.53 -15.46 -23.83
N ALA A 463 -8.37 -14.62 -23.25
CA ALA A 463 -9.32 -15.00 -22.21
C ALA A 463 -10.75 -14.71 -22.70
N ILE A 464 -11.54 -15.77 -22.87
CA ILE A 464 -12.92 -15.69 -23.33
C ILE A 464 -13.72 -16.69 -22.53
N SER A 465 -14.65 -16.21 -21.71
CA SER A 465 -15.44 -17.07 -20.82
C SER A 465 -16.24 -18.11 -21.61
N ASN A 466 -16.07 -19.40 -21.29
CA ASN A 466 -16.88 -20.48 -21.85
C ASN A 466 -17.04 -21.61 -20.82
N ASP A 467 -18.26 -21.79 -20.32
CA ASP A 467 -18.57 -22.78 -19.28
C ASP A 467 -18.55 -24.23 -19.77
N ASN A 468 -18.51 -24.45 -21.09
CA ASN A 468 -18.39 -25.80 -21.67
C ASN A 468 -16.99 -26.40 -21.47
N TYR A 469 -15.98 -25.58 -21.21
CA TYR A 469 -14.59 -26.01 -21.06
C TYR A 469 -13.99 -25.43 -19.78
N LYS A 470 -13.55 -26.29 -18.87
CA LYS A 470 -12.90 -25.89 -17.63
C LYS A 470 -11.43 -25.57 -17.87
N GLY A 471 -10.95 -24.46 -17.30
CA GLY A 471 -9.58 -23.98 -17.44
C GLY A 471 -9.33 -23.28 -18.77
N GLY A 472 -9.10 -24.06 -19.84
CA GLY A 472 -8.83 -23.52 -21.17
C GLY A 472 -9.03 -24.51 -22.31
N SER A 473 -9.17 -23.97 -23.52
CA SER A 473 -9.34 -24.74 -24.75
C SER A 473 -8.61 -24.09 -25.93
N ILE A 474 -8.60 -24.75 -27.09
CA ILE A 474 -8.02 -24.21 -28.33
C ILE A 474 -9.17 -23.93 -29.29
N TYR A 475 -9.35 -22.65 -29.63
CA TYR A 475 -10.32 -22.21 -30.62
C TYR A 475 -9.64 -22.17 -31.98
N HIS A 476 -10.31 -22.70 -33.00
CA HIS A 476 -9.81 -22.75 -34.36
C HIS A 476 -10.71 -21.93 -35.28
N TYR A 477 -10.12 -20.89 -35.88
CA TYR A 477 -10.75 -20.10 -36.93
C TYR A 477 -10.11 -20.43 -38.27
N ARG A 478 -10.93 -20.59 -39.30
CA ARG A 478 -10.48 -20.75 -40.69
C ARG A 478 -11.06 -19.65 -41.54
N LYS A 479 -10.17 -18.96 -42.26
CA LYS A 479 -10.42 -17.66 -42.91
C LYS A 479 -10.94 -16.72 -41.83
N ASN A 480 -12.26 -16.54 -41.74
CA ASN A 480 -12.90 -15.61 -40.82
C ASN A 480 -14.01 -16.27 -39.97
N PHE A 481 -14.10 -17.61 -39.96
CA PHE A 481 -15.17 -18.34 -39.28
C PHE A 481 -14.61 -19.24 -38.19
N LEU A 482 -15.25 -19.24 -37.02
CA LEU A 482 -14.99 -20.19 -35.94
C LEU A 482 -15.44 -21.59 -36.39
N ILE A 483 -14.50 -22.53 -36.44
CA ILE A 483 -14.74 -23.92 -36.87
C ILE A 483 -15.00 -24.82 -35.66
N THR A 484 -14.22 -24.66 -34.59
CA THR A 484 -14.37 -25.41 -33.34
C THR A 484 -13.79 -24.66 -32.16
N GLU A 485 -14.40 -24.83 -30.99
CA GLU A 485 -13.94 -24.31 -29.70
C GLU A 485 -13.07 -25.33 -28.94
N ASN A 486 -12.87 -26.53 -29.50
CA ASN A 486 -12.12 -27.62 -28.87
C ASN A 486 -11.23 -28.35 -29.88
N PHE A 487 -10.27 -27.63 -30.44
CA PHE A 487 -9.28 -28.23 -31.32
C PHE A 487 -8.36 -29.19 -30.53
N SER A 488 -8.11 -30.36 -31.10
CA SER A 488 -7.41 -31.49 -30.46
C SER A 488 -6.15 -31.95 -31.20
N GLY A 489 -5.57 -31.12 -32.07
CA GLY A 489 -4.29 -31.40 -32.72
C GLY A 489 -4.32 -32.42 -33.86
N ARG A 490 -5.47 -33.08 -34.14
CA ARG A 490 -5.64 -33.88 -35.37
C ARG A 490 -5.84 -32.95 -36.55
N ILE A 491 -4.75 -32.44 -37.08
CA ILE A 491 -4.80 -31.70 -38.32
C ILE A 491 -5.16 -32.68 -39.46
N SER A 492 -6.32 -32.46 -40.07
CA SER A 492 -6.83 -33.23 -41.21
C SER A 492 -5.71 -33.47 -42.24
N MET A 493 -5.71 -34.62 -42.94
CA MET A 493 -4.67 -35.04 -43.89
C MET A 493 -4.23 -33.95 -44.89
N MET A 494 -5.06 -32.94 -45.20
CA MET A 494 -4.68 -31.77 -46.00
C MET A 494 -3.52 -30.95 -45.40
N PHE A 495 -3.42 -30.83 -44.07
CA PHE A 495 -2.33 -30.11 -43.41
C PHE A 495 -1.00 -30.83 -43.45
N LYS A 496 -0.98 -32.17 -43.42
CA LYS A 496 0.26 -32.93 -43.63
C LYS A 496 0.85 -32.68 -45.02
N VAL A 497 0.00 -32.43 -46.02
CA VAL A 497 0.45 -32.10 -47.39
C VAL A 497 1.02 -30.68 -47.44
N GLN A 498 0.41 -29.72 -46.74
CA GLN A 498 0.86 -28.32 -46.74
C GLN A 498 2.13 -28.11 -45.90
N VAL A 499 2.25 -28.79 -44.75
CA VAL A 499 3.47 -28.85 -43.92
C VAL A 499 4.60 -29.59 -44.65
N LYS A 500 4.31 -30.69 -45.36
CA LYS A 500 5.31 -31.32 -46.24
C LYS A 500 5.70 -30.41 -47.41
N CYS A 501 4.77 -29.69 -48.02
CA CYS A 501 5.04 -28.79 -49.15
C CYS A 501 5.89 -27.57 -48.78
N SER A 502 5.71 -27.00 -47.58
CA SER A 502 6.56 -25.91 -47.10
C SER A 502 7.98 -26.39 -46.74
N LEU A 503 8.13 -27.63 -46.29
CA LEU A 503 9.44 -28.28 -46.09
C LEU A 503 10.15 -28.62 -47.42
N THR A 504 9.42 -29.08 -48.45
CA THR A 504 10.01 -29.45 -49.77
C THR A 504 10.26 -28.27 -50.70
N ARG A 505 9.55 -27.14 -50.57
CA ARG A 505 9.85 -25.94 -51.39
C ARG A 505 11.21 -25.30 -51.09
N SER A 506 11.87 -25.64 -49.97
CA SER A 506 13.23 -25.17 -49.68
C SER A 506 14.33 -25.96 -50.41
N SER A 507 14.04 -27.16 -50.94
CA SER A 507 15.06 -28.06 -51.48
C SER A 507 15.07 -28.19 -53.01
N THR A 508 14.27 -27.40 -53.75
CA THR A 508 14.20 -27.50 -55.23
C THR A 508 14.34 -26.18 -55.98
N CYS A 509 15.07 -25.20 -55.43
CA CYS A 509 15.45 -23.98 -56.15
C CYS A 509 16.97 -23.72 -56.06
N ALA A 510 17.77 -24.73 -56.41
CA ALA A 510 19.22 -24.58 -56.57
C ALA A 510 19.77 -25.61 -57.55
N LYS A 511 19.48 -25.41 -58.83
CA LYS A 511 20.28 -25.84 -60.00
C LYS A 511 19.41 -25.67 -61.24
N ILE A 512 19.61 -24.55 -61.95
CA ILE A 512 19.68 -24.43 -63.41
C ILE A 512 19.89 -22.92 -63.66
N GLY A 513 21.04 -22.57 -64.25
CA GLY A 513 21.27 -21.25 -64.83
C GLY A 513 22.59 -20.59 -64.42
N GLY A 514 23.58 -20.61 -65.32
CA GLY A 514 24.64 -19.59 -65.35
C GLY A 514 26.06 -20.13 -65.46
N GLY A 515 26.53 -20.33 -66.70
CA GLY A 515 27.92 -20.62 -67.01
C GLY A 515 28.16 -20.60 -68.51
N GLY A 516 28.02 -19.41 -69.12
CA GLY A 516 28.44 -19.16 -70.49
C GLY A 516 29.94 -18.86 -70.56
N VAL A 517 30.55 -19.28 -71.66
CA VAL A 517 31.68 -18.61 -72.32
C VAL A 517 31.17 -18.19 -73.70
#